data_AF-A0A4V1S744-F1
#
_entry.id   AF-A0A4V1S744-F1
#
_cell.length_a   1.000
_cell.length_b   1.000
_cell.length_c   1.000
_cell.angle_alpha   90.00
_cell.angle_beta   90.00
_cell.angle_gamma   90.00
#
_symmetry.space_group_name_H-M   'P 1'
#
loop_
_entity.id
_entity.type
_entity.pdbx_description
1 polymer ?
#
loop_
_entity_poly.entity_id
_entity_poly.type
_entity_poly.pdbx_seq_one_letter_code
_entity_poly.pdbx_strand_id
1 'polypeptide(L)'
;NCDIKNLTKGSKVYFPVYVKDGGLSMGDIHFSQGDGEITFCGAIEMAGYLDLRVSVIKGGMEKYAIRNPLFIPSPLTPEYKRHIIFEGISVDESGKQHYLDPFVSYKMACLNAIEYMKKFGYTGEQAYAILGTAPVEGHISGIVDIPNACATLWLPTEIFDFDIMPNANGPIKSVTPGFDLAKVL
;
A
#
# COMPACT_ATOMS: atom_id res chain seq x y z
N ASN A 1 -13.77 6.21 0.67
CA ASN A 1 -12.39 5.81 0.93
C ASN A 1 -12.25 4.32 0.88
N CYS A 2 -11.69 3.84 -0.22
CA CYS A 2 -11.19 2.47 -0.31
C CYS A 2 -9.66 2.47 -0.43
N ASP A 3 -9.07 3.59 -0.86
CA ASP A 3 -7.64 3.89 -0.83
C ASP A 3 -6.82 2.76 -1.49
N ILE A 4 -7.32 2.34 -2.66
CA ILE A 4 -6.74 1.30 -3.51
C ILE A 4 -5.81 1.98 -4.49
N LYS A 5 -4.50 1.91 -4.25
CA LYS A 5 -3.49 2.52 -5.12
C LYS A 5 -3.55 2.05 -6.58
N ASN A 6 -4.16 0.89 -6.87
CA ASN A 6 -4.33 0.35 -8.22
C ASN A 6 -5.57 0.92 -8.96
N LEU A 7 -6.47 1.64 -8.29
CA LEU A 7 -7.58 2.36 -8.93
C LEU A 7 -7.09 3.73 -9.45
N THR A 8 -6.19 3.70 -10.42
CA THR A 8 -5.49 4.89 -10.94
C THR A 8 -6.11 5.50 -12.21
N LYS A 9 -5.51 6.58 -12.69
CA LYS A 9 -5.76 7.13 -14.03
C LYS A 9 -5.65 6.03 -15.10
N GLY A 10 -6.72 5.87 -15.88
CA GLY A 10 -6.81 4.85 -16.94
C GLY A 10 -7.58 3.59 -16.51
N SER A 11 -7.84 3.40 -15.22
CA SER A 11 -8.70 2.34 -14.72
C SER A 11 -10.16 2.53 -15.13
N LYS A 12 -10.92 1.44 -15.10
CA LYS A 12 -12.37 1.45 -15.29
C LYS A 12 -13.05 0.81 -14.10
N VAL A 13 -13.82 1.58 -13.36
CA VAL A 13 -14.56 1.13 -12.17
C VAL A 13 -16.05 1.03 -12.45
N TYR A 14 -16.68 0.03 -11.85
CA TYR A 14 -18.10 -0.28 -11.96
C TYR A 14 -18.71 -0.19 -10.56
N PHE A 15 -19.51 0.84 -10.33
CA PHE A 15 -20.20 1.06 -9.06
C PHE A 15 -21.63 0.50 -9.10
N PRO A 16 -22.10 -0.16 -8.03
CA PRO A 16 -23.52 -0.40 -7.83
C PRO A 16 -24.26 0.94 -7.64
N VAL A 17 -25.46 1.05 -8.19
CA VAL A 17 -26.28 2.28 -8.14
C VAL A 17 -27.47 2.07 -7.23
N TYR A 18 -27.52 2.80 -6.12
CA TYR A 18 -28.55 2.64 -5.08
C TYR A 18 -29.64 3.73 -5.10
N VAL A 19 -29.36 4.87 -5.73
CA VAL A 19 -30.30 5.99 -5.85
C VAL A 19 -30.51 6.35 -7.31
N LYS A 20 -31.64 6.99 -7.61
CA LYS A 20 -31.92 7.52 -8.94
C LYS A 20 -30.74 8.40 -9.40
N ASP A 21 -30.31 8.21 -10.64
CA ASP A 21 -29.22 8.95 -11.28
C ASP A 21 -27.81 8.79 -10.66
N GLY A 22 -27.63 7.90 -9.67
CA GLY A 22 -26.32 7.43 -9.19
C GLY A 22 -25.63 8.33 -8.15
N GLY A 23 -25.63 9.66 -8.33
CA GLY A 23 -25.03 10.59 -7.36
C GLY A 23 -23.51 10.44 -7.19
N LEU A 24 -22.78 10.22 -8.28
CA LEU A 24 -21.33 10.00 -8.26
C LEU A 24 -20.59 11.22 -7.68
N SER A 25 -19.77 10.98 -6.65
CA SER A 25 -18.87 11.96 -6.04
C SER A 25 -17.46 11.38 -5.97
N MET A 26 -16.44 12.21 -6.15
CA MET A 26 -15.02 11.83 -6.04
C MET A 26 -14.20 12.98 -5.47
N GLY A 27 -13.10 12.64 -4.79
CA GLY A 27 -12.14 13.53 -4.17
C GLY A 27 -10.92 12.69 -3.73
N ASP A 28 -10.16 13.18 -2.75
CA ASP A 28 -9.08 12.42 -2.10
C ASP A 28 -8.04 11.91 -3.10
N ILE A 29 -7.45 12.85 -3.84
CA ILE A 29 -6.58 12.52 -4.96
C ILE A 29 -5.17 12.30 -4.43
N HIS A 30 -4.67 11.09 -4.69
CA HIS A 30 -3.33 10.67 -4.31
C HIS A 30 -2.39 10.72 -5.52
N PHE A 31 -1.23 11.32 -5.35
CA PHE A 31 -0.16 11.24 -6.36
C PHE A 31 0.52 9.87 -6.34
N SER A 32 0.74 9.32 -5.14
CA SER A 32 1.24 7.96 -4.92
C SER A 32 0.87 7.50 -3.50
N GLN A 33 0.71 6.20 -3.32
CA GLN A 33 0.31 5.58 -2.06
C GLN A 33 0.91 4.17 -1.98
N GLY A 34 1.28 3.72 -0.78
CA GLY A 34 1.57 2.32 -0.50
C GLY A 34 0.32 1.52 -0.13
N ASP A 35 0.34 0.19 -0.31
CA ASP A 35 -0.80 -0.64 0.10
C ASP A 35 -1.07 -0.57 1.60
N GLY A 36 -2.34 -0.37 1.93
CA GLY A 36 -2.83 -0.23 3.30
C GLY A 36 -2.75 1.18 3.87
N GLU A 37 -2.17 2.15 3.15
CA GLU A 37 -2.06 3.56 3.56
C GLU A 37 -1.65 3.69 5.03
N ILE A 38 -0.58 2.98 5.41
CA ILE A 38 -0.30 2.66 6.81
C ILE A 38 -0.06 3.89 7.69
N THR A 39 0.25 5.05 7.08
CA THR A 39 0.47 6.34 7.73
C THR A 39 -0.82 7.07 8.12
N PHE A 40 -1.98 6.60 7.66
CA PHE A 40 -3.32 7.20 7.78
C PHE A 40 -3.42 8.60 7.17
N CYS A 41 -2.63 9.56 7.65
CA CYS A 41 -2.30 10.79 6.91
C CYS A 41 -1.18 10.50 5.89
N GLY A 42 -1.34 9.39 5.15
CA GLY A 42 -0.68 9.19 3.86
C GLY A 42 -1.64 9.67 2.78
N ALA A 43 -1.70 8.98 1.66
CA ALA A 43 -0.81 9.06 0.50
C ALA A 43 0.09 10.32 0.37
N ILE A 44 0.65 10.54 -0.82
CA ILE A 44 1.00 11.88 -1.27
C ILE A 44 -0.29 12.59 -1.66
N GLU A 45 -0.91 13.23 -0.68
CA GLU A 45 -2.16 13.97 -0.82
C GLU A 45 -2.03 15.19 -1.72
N MET A 46 -3.01 15.41 -2.61
CA MET A 46 -3.02 16.60 -3.46
C MET A 46 -4.42 17.07 -3.85
N ALA A 47 -4.53 18.38 -4.06
CA ALA A 47 -5.60 18.92 -4.88
C ALA A 47 -5.36 18.58 -6.36
N GLY A 48 -6.43 18.39 -7.12
CA GLY A 48 -6.32 18.05 -8.54
C GLY A 48 -7.68 18.06 -9.24
N TYR A 49 -7.73 17.42 -10.40
CA TYR A 49 -8.96 17.25 -11.18
C TYR A 49 -9.05 15.83 -11.74
N LEU A 50 -10.28 15.39 -12.01
CA LEU A 50 -10.59 14.11 -12.62
C LEU A 50 -11.29 14.35 -13.95
N ASP A 51 -10.77 13.72 -15.01
CA ASP A 51 -11.45 13.66 -16.30
C ASP A 51 -12.09 12.27 -16.45
N LEU A 52 -13.43 12.23 -16.44
CA LEU A 52 -14.21 11.00 -16.30
C LEU A 52 -15.17 10.81 -17.47
N ARG A 53 -15.22 9.59 -18.00
CA ARG A 53 -16.31 9.13 -18.86
C ARG A 53 -17.24 8.22 -18.07
N VAL A 54 -18.53 8.56 -18.05
CA VAL A 54 -19.56 7.79 -17.33
C VAL A 54 -20.54 7.15 -18.32
N SER A 55 -20.98 5.93 -18.02
CA SER A 55 -22.04 5.23 -18.75
C SER A 55 -22.79 4.29 -17.82
N VAL A 56 -23.97 3.80 -18.23
CA VAL A 56 -24.84 2.99 -17.39
C VAL A 56 -25.08 1.62 -18.00
N ILE A 57 -24.89 0.57 -17.22
CA ILE A 57 -25.31 -0.80 -17.55
C ILE A 57 -26.66 -1.06 -16.87
N LYS A 58 -27.74 -1.05 -17.66
CA LYS A 58 -29.10 -1.29 -17.15
C LYS A 58 -29.22 -2.73 -16.62
N GLY A 59 -29.64 -2.84 -15.36
CA GLY A 59 -29.71 -4.12 -14.63
C GLY A 59 -28.34 -4.74 -14.34
N GLY A 60 -27.26 -3.96 -14.37
CA GLY A 60 -25.89 -4.48 -14.22
C GLY A 60 -25.64 -5.22 -12.91
N MET A 61 -26.24 -4.77 -11.80
CA MET A 61 -26.07 -5.42 -10.49
C MET A 61 -26.60 -6.85 -10.48
N GLU A 62 -27.78 -7.10 -11.05
CA GLU A 62 -28.35 -8.44 -11.14
C GLU A 62 -27.59 -9.30 -12.15
N LYS A 63 -27.32 -8.76 -13.35
CA LYS A 63 -26.64 -9.50 -14.44
C LYS A 63 -25.26 -10.02 -14.06
N TYR A 64 -24.53 -9.31 -13.21
CA TYR A 64 -23.15 -9.63 -12.84
C TYR A 64 -22.96 -9.86 -11.34
N ALA A 65 -24.05 -10.04 -10.58
CA ALA A 65 -24.04 -10.27 -9.14
C ALA A 65 -23.20 -9.24 -8.34
N ILE A 66 -23.26 -7.96 -8.74
CA ILE A 66 -22.44 -6.90 -8.16
C ILE A 66 -22.99 -6.51 -6.78
N ARG A 67 -22.15 -6.68 -5.74
CA ARG A 67 -22.40 -6.19 -4.37
C ARG A 67 -21.49 -5.03 -4.01
N ASN A 68 -20.18 -5.24 -4.17
CA ASN A 68 -19.14 -4.24 -4.01
C ASN A 68 -18.69 -3.73 -5.38
N PRO A 69 -18.07 -2.55 -5.48
CA PRO A 69 -17.45 -2.10 -6.71
C PRO A 69 -16.44 -3.12 -7.22
N LEU A 70 -16.32 -3.24 -8.53
CA LEU A 70 -15.19 -3.91 -9.18
C LEU A 70 -14.53 -2.95 -10.15
N PHE A 71 -13.26 -3.17 -10.47
CA PHE A 71 -12.57 -2.35 -11.43
C PHE A 71 -11.58 -3.16 -12.27
N ILE A 72 -11.29 -2.62 -13.44
CA ILE A 72 -10.20 -3.05 -14.31
C ILE A 72 -9.08 -2.04 -14.10
N PRO A 73 -7.87 -2.47 -13.68
CA PRO A 73 -6.77 -1.57 -13.44
C PRO A 73 -6.31 -0.87 -14.74
N SER A 74 -5.59 0.22 -14.57
CA SER A 74 -5.03 0.96 -15.69
C SER A 74 -4.01 0.11 -16.46
N PRO A 75 -3.98 0.17 -17.80
CA PRO A 75 -2.86 -0.38 -18.57
C PRO A 75 -1.60 0.49 -18.51
N LEU A 76 -1.66 1.64 -17.83
CA LEU A 76 -0.58 2.62 -17.69
C LEU A 76 -0.13 2.69 -16.22
N THR A 77 0.43 1.60 -15.69
CA THR A 77 0.95 1.54 -14.33
C THR A 77 2.48 1.55 -14.33
N PRO A 78 3.13 2.25 -13.39
CA PRO A 78 4.55 2.05 -13.13
C PRO A 78 4.80 0.57 -12.78
N GLU A 79 5.72 -0.08 -13.49
CA GLU A 79 6.14 -1.45 -13.19
C GLU A 79 7.52 -1.44 -12.55
N TYR A 80 7.57 -1.71 -11.25
CA TYR A 80 8.81 -2.05 -10.54
C TYR A 80 9.00 -3.55 -10.61
N LYS A 81 10.20 -4.01 -10.96
CA LYS A 81 10.48 -5.44 -11.21
C LYS A 81 11.32 -6.06 -10.09
N ARG A 82 12.02 -5.24 -9.31
CA ARG A 82 12.90 -5.70 -8.25
C ARG A 82 12.32 -5.28 -6.91
N HIS A 83 11.96 -6.29 -6.12
CA HIS A 83 11.48 -6.08 -4.76
C HIS A 83 12.38 -6.78 -3.78
N ILE A 84 12.57 -6.17 -2.62
CA ILE A 84 12.88 -6.89 -1.39
C ILE A 84 11.56 -7.10 -0.64
N ILE A 85 11.30 -8.33 -0.22
CA ILE A 85 10.02 -8.75 0.34
C ILE A 85 10.21 -9.10 1.81
N PHE A 86 9.41 -8.48 2.68
CA PHE A 86 9.43 -8.67 4.12
C PHE A 86 8.20 -9.45 4.57
N GLU A 87 8.39 -10.44 5.41
CA GLU A 87 7.31 -11.27 5.95
C GLU A 87 6.90 -10.81 7.35
N GLY A 88 5.65 -11.08 7.70
CA GLY A 88 5.12 -11.00 9.06
C GLY A 88 4.03 -12.04 9.29
N ILE A 89 3.89 -12.46 10.54
CA ILE A 89 2.94 -13.49 10.99
C ILE A 89 2.06 -12.99 12.13
N SER A 90 1.03 -13.75 12.52
CA SER A 90 0.11 -13.43 13.63
C SER A 90 0.75 -13.44 15.03
N VAL A 91 1.97 -12.93 15.19
CA VAL A 91 2.68 -12.77 16.46
C VAL A 91 3.11 -11.31 16.58
N ASP A 92 2.59 -10.61 17.59
CA ASP A 92 2.86 -9.18 17.75
C ASP A 92 4.26 -8.87 18.32
N GLU A 93 4.59 -7.58 18.47
CA GLU A 93 5.89 -7.10 18.96
C GLU A 93 6.22 -7.55 20.38
N SER A 94 5.22 -7.94 21.17
CA SER A 94 5.41 -8.48 22.52
C SER A 94 5.65 -9.99 22.54
N GLY A 95 5.58 -10.64 21.37
CA GLY A 95 5.64 -12.10 21.23
C GLY A 95 4.31 -12.79 21.50
N LYS A 96 3.20 -12.05 21.61
CA LYS A 96 1.88 -12.63 21.84
C LYS A 96 1.33 -13.22 20.54
N GLN A 97 0.88 -14.46 20.62
CA GLN A 97 0.21 -15.18 19.54
C GLN A 97 -1.24 -14.67 19.35
N HIS A 98 -1.61 -14.42 18.09
CA HIS A 98 -2.97 -14.12 17.63
C HIS A 98 -3.45 -15.22 16.68
N TYR A 99 -4.76 -15.36 16.48
CA TYR A 99 -5.33 -16.42 15.65
C TYR A 99 -5.73 -15.89 14.27
N LEU A 100 -5.01 -16.32 13.22
CA LEU A 100 -5.23 -15.96 11.81
C LEU A 100 -5.50 -14.46 11.62
N ASP A 101 -4.59 -13.63 12.13
CA ASP A 101 -4.71 -12.18 12.15
C ASP A 101 -3.81 -11.54 11.07
N PRO A 102 -4.34 -11.24 9.86
CA PRO A 102 -3.58 -10.60 8.80
C PRO A 102 -3.23 -9.14 9.11
N PHE A 103 -3.96 -8.47 10.03
CA PHE A 103 -3.62 -7.11 10.45
C PHE A 103 -2.32 -7.11 11.24
N VAL A 104 -2.20 -7.98 12.25
CA VAL A 104 -0.96 -8.16 13.00
C VAL A 104 0.17 -8.62 12.07
N SER A 105 -0.12 -9.57 11.19
CA SER A 105 0.86 -10.07 10.21
C SER A 105 1.42 -8.96 9.33
N TYR A 106 0.56 -8.12 8.76
CA TYR A 106 1.01 -7.03 7.87
C TYR A 106 1.74 -5.92 8.63
N LYS A 107 1.30 -5.62 9.87
CA LYS A 107 2.04 -4.72 10.77
C LYS A 107 3.47 -5.21 11.01
N MET A 108 3.65 -6.50 11.29
CA MET A 108 4.99 -7.07 11.51
C MET A 108 5.85 -7.03 10.23
N ALA A 109 5.28 -7.27 9.05
CA ALA A 109 6.00 -7.12 7.78
C ALA A 109 6.50 -5.67 7.59
N CYS A 110 5.65 -4.68 7.89
CA CYS A 110 6.02 -3.26 7.84
C CYS A 110 7.13 -2.92 8.82
N LEU A 111 7.04 -3.38 10.08
CA LEU A 111 8.06 -3.15 11.10
C LEU A 111 9.41 -3.77 10.72
N ASN A 112 9.40 -4.97 10.14
CA ASN A 112 10.60 -5.61 9.62
C ASN A 112 11.26 -4.79 8.50
N ALA A 113 10.46 -4.25 7.57
CA ALA A 113 10.96 -3.36 6.52
C ALA A 113 11.55 -2.05 7.10
N ILE A 114 10.90 -1.46 8.11
CA ILE A 114 11.40 -0.25 8.79
C ILE A 114 12.74 -0.52 9.47
N GLU A 115 12.88 -1.61 10.22
CA GLU A 115 14.14 -1.98 10.87
C GLU A 115 15.26 -2.26 9.85
N TYR A 116 14.92 -2.80 8.69
CA TYR A 116 15.86 -2.98 7.58
C TYR A 116 16.35 -1.64 7.02
N MET A 117 15.43 -0.73 6.68
CA MET A 117 15.74 0.60 6.13
C MET A 117 16.60 1.44 7.10
N LYS A 118 16.37 1.31 8.41
CA LYS A 118 17.20 1.96 9.44
C LYS A 118 18.68 1.57 9.38
N LYS A 119 19.01 0.38 8.85
CA LYS A 119 20.42 -0.03 8.67
C LYS A 119 21.15 0.77 7.57
N PHE A 120 20.42 1.37 6.64
CA PHE A 120 20.95 2.22 5.57
C PHE A 120 20.96 3.72 5.93
N GLY A 121 20.51 4.07 7.14
CA GLY A 121 20.60 5.42 7.69
C GLY A 121 19.28 6.19 7.76
N TYR A 122 18.16 5.62 7.31
CA TYR A 122 16.85 6.22 7.51
C TYR A 122 16.45 6.27 8.99
N THR A 123 15.68 7.29 9.39
CA THR A 123 14.92 7.27 10.64
C THR A 123 13.73 6.31 10.54
N GLY A 124 13.14 5.93 11.68
CA GLY A 124 11.93 5.10 11.67
C GLY A 124 10.76 5.83 11.01
N GLU A 125 10.68 7.13 11.25
CA GLU A 125 9.71 8.05 10.69
C GLU A 125 9.87 8.15 9.17
N GLN A 126 11.10 8.33 8.66
CA GLN A 126 11.36 8.36 7.22
C GLN A 126 10.97 7.06 6.54
N ALA A 127 11.38 5.92 7.13
CA ALA A 127 11.01 4.61 6.60
C ALA A 127 9.49 4.43 6.57
N TYR A 128 8.80 4.78 7.66
CA TYR A 128 7.34 4.69 7.75
C TYR A 128 6.64 5.60 6.72
N ALA A 129 7.11 6.84 6.53
CA ALA A 129 6.60 7.75 5.52
C ALA A 129 6.79 7.21 4.09
N ILE A 130 7.94 6.61 3.80
CA ILE A 130 8.21 5.94 2.51
C ILE A 130 7.21 4.80 2.29
N LEU A 131 6.98 3.94 3.29
CA LEU A 131 6.03 2.83 3.17
C LEU A 131 4.57 3.29 2.96
N GLY A 132 4.20 4.48 3.46
CA GLY A 132 2.87 5.06 3.21
C GLY A 132 2.71 5.71 1.83
N THR A 133 3.80 6.13 1.19
CA THR A 133 3.77 6.98 -0.02
C THR A 133 4.34 6.34 -1.27
N ALA A 134 5.40 5.55 -1.16
CA ALA A 134 5.94 4.76 -2.27
C ALA A 134 4.98 3.61 -2.59
N PRO A 135 4.91 3.15 -3.86
CA PRO A 135 4.01 2.09 -4.28
C PRO A 135 4.53 0.71 -3.85
N VAL A 136 4.65 0.50 -2.55
CA VAL A 136 4.91 -0.81 -1.94
C VAL A 136 3.69 -1.69 -2.10
N GLU A 137 3.90 -2.99 -2.30
CA GLU A 137 2.81 -3.96 -2.41
C GLU A 137 2.58 -4.67 -1.08
N GLY A 138 1.32 -4.81 -0.69
CA GLY A 138 0.89 -5.47 0.53
C GLY A 138 0.06 -6.70 0.21
N HIS A 139 0.58 -7.88 0.52
CA HIS A 139 -0.09 -9.13 0.19
C HIS A 139 -0.50 -9.90 1.44
N ILE A 140 -1.79 -10.19 1.54
CA ILE A 140 -2.27 -11.32 2.34
C ILE A 140 -1.81 -12.60 1.62
N SER A 141 -0.69 -13.17 2.07
CA SER A 141 0.04 -14.22 1.35
C SER A 141 -0.47 -15.62 1.72
N GLY A 142 -0.81 -15.84 2.98
CA GLY A 142 -1.43 -17.07 3.47
C GLY A 142 -2.36 -16.77 4.63
N ILE A 143 -3.54 -17.41 4.67
CA ILE A 143 -4.59 -17.14 5.70
C ILE A 143 -5.22 -18.40 6.29
N VAL A 144 -4.61 -19.55 6.03
CA VAL A 144 -5.19 -20.85 6.38
C VAL A 144 -4.34 -21.65 7.36
N ASP A 145 -3.06 -21.31 7.49
CA ASP A 145 -2.09 -22.08 8.26
C ASP A 145 -2.15 -21.72 9.75
N ILE A 146 -3.07 -22.37 10.47
CA ILE A 146 -3.26 -22.13 11.90
C ILE A 146 -1.93 -22.34 12.68
N PRO A 147 -1.56 -21.41 13.59
CA PRO A 147 -2.33 -20.24 14.03
C PRO A 147 -2.06 -18.95 13.23
N ASN A 148 -1.12 -18.96 12.29
CA ASN A 148 -0.56 -17.76 11.69
C ASN A 148 -1.14 -17.48 10.30
N ALA A 149 -1.69 -16.28 10.13
CA ALA A 149 -1.70 -15.69 8.81
C ALA A 149 -0.26 -15.28 8.46
N CYS A 150 0.02 -15.17 7.17
CA CYS A 150 1.25 -14.63 6.63
C CYS A 150 0.89 -13.46 5.72
N ALA A 151 1.49 -12.31 5.99
CA ALA A 151 1.42 -11.15 5.13
C ALA A 151 2.83 -10.76 4.68
N THR A 152 2.94 -10.23 3.48
CA THR A 152 4.22 -9.73 2.94
C THR A 152 4.10 -8.27 2.52
N LEU A 153 5.19 -7.52 2.72
CA LEU A 153 5.38 -6.16 2.22
C LEU A 153 6.52 -6.17 1.19
N TRP A 154 6.25 -5.68 -0.01
CA TRP A 154 7.19 -5.67 -1.11
C TRP A 154 7.68 -4.24 -1.32
N LEU A 155 8.95 -4.00 -1.00
CA LEU A 155 9.58 -2.71 -1.17
C LEU A 155 10.29 -2.67 -2.53
N PRO A 156 9.83 -1.87 -3.51
CA PRO A 156 10.50 -1.76 -4.81
C PRO A 156 11.87 -1.12 -4.62
N THR A 157 12.94 -1.82 -5.03
CA THR A 157 14.30 -1.35 -4.81
C THR A 157 14.73 -0.28 -5.81
N GLU A 158 14.02 -0.14 -6.92
CA GLU A 158 14.30 0.88 -7.93
C GLU A 158 13.92 2.32 -7.51
N ILE A 159 13.26 2.51 -6.36
CA ILE A 159 12.96 3.86 -5.84
C ILE A 159 14.17 4.50 -5.14
N PHE A 160 15.22 3.72 -4.87
CA PHE A 160 16.45 4.17 -4.20
C PHE A 160 17.55 4.43 -5.24
N ASP A 161 18.36 5.45 -5.00
CA ASP A 161 19.54 5.80 -5.82
C ASP A 161 20.82 5.05 -5.38
N PHE A 162 20.72 4.16 -4.38
CA PHE A 162 21.76 3.25 -3.94
C PHE A 162 21.21 1.83 -3.76
N ASP A 163 22.11 0.84 -3.78
CA ASP A 163 21.74 -0.56 -3.63
C ASP A 163 21.36 -0.88 -2.18
N ILE A 164 20.13 -1.38 -2.00
CA ILE A 164 19.60 -1.85 -0.71
C ILE A 164 19.51 -3.37 -0.64
N MET A 165 20.12 -4.11 -1.57
CA MET A 165 20.08 -5.57 -1.56
C MET A 165 21.01 -6.16 -0.47
N PRO A 166 20.61 -7.25 0.20
CA PRO A 166 21.49 -7.96 1.12
C PRO A 166 22.74 -8.48 0.39
N ASN A 167 23.91 -8.26 0.98
CA ASN A 167 25.18 -8.78 0.48
C ASN A 167 26.13 -9.14 1.64
N ALA A 168 27.22 -9.85 1.34
CA ALA A 168 28.15 -10.37 2.34
C ALA A 168 28.85 -9.28 3.19
N ASN A 169 28.94 -8.04 2.69
CA ASN A 169 29.57 -6.93 3.41
C ASN A 169 28.62 -6.21 4.37
N GLY A 170 27.33 -6.54 4.33
CA GLY A 170 26.29 -5.87 5.11
C GLY A 170 25.91 -4.49 4.56
N PRO A 171 24.99 -3.79 5.24
CA PRO A 171 24.47 -2.50 4.80
C PRO A 171 25.47 -1.37 5.01
N ILE A 172 25.53 -0.45 4.04
CA ILE A 172 26.27 0.81 4.12
C ILE A 172 25.27 1.92 4.41
N LYS A 173 25.59 2.81 5.36
CA LYS A 173 24.77 4.00 5.62
C LYS A 173 24.93 5.00 4.48
N SER A 174 23.90 5.11 3.65
CA SER A 174 23.89 5.96 2.45
C SER A 174 23.04 7.22 2.62
N VAL A 175 22.12 7.23 3.60
CA VAL A 175 21.26 8.39 3.89
C VAL A 175 22.04 9.44 4.67
N THR A 176 22.04 10.68 4.18
CA THR A 176 22.73 11.80 4.83
C THR A 176 22.00 12.20 6.10
N PRO A 177 22.65 12.20 7.28
CA PRO A 177 22.03 12.66 8.53
C PRO A 177 21.70 14.15 8.50
N GLY A 178 20.74 14.57 9.34
CA GLY A 178 20.48 16.00 9.63
C GLY A 178 19.17 16.54 9.07
N PHE A 179 18.46 15.79 8.22
CA PHE A 179 17.09 16.08 7.81
C PHE A 179 16.17 14.94 8.25
N ASP A 180 14.96 15.28 8.71
CA ASP A 180 13.95 14.33 9.17
C ASP A 180 12.55 14.90 8.91
N LEU A 181 11.51 14.10 9.15
CA LEU A 181 10.14 14.55 9.07
C LEU A 181 9.83 15.66 10.09
N ALA A 182 8.83 16.48 9.76
CA ALA A 182 8.36 17.53 10.64
C ALA A 182 7.92 16.92 11.98
N LYS A 183 8.42 17.49 13.08
CA LYS A 183 7.99 17.15 14.43
C LYS A 183 6.97 18.17 14.88
N VAL A 184 5.86 17.72 15.44
CA VAL A 184 4.93 18.61 16.14
C VAL A 184 5.67 19.15 17.36
N LEU A 185 5.79 20.48 17.44
CA LEU A 185 6.34 21.20 18.59
C LEU A 185 5.36 21.16 19.78
#